data_AF-A0A3A8LYG3-F1
#
_entry.id   AF-A0A3A8LYG3-F1
#
_cell.length_a   1.000
_cell.length_b   1.000
_cell.length_c   1.000
_cell.angle_alpha   90.00
_cell.angle_beta   90.00
_cell.angle_gamma   90.00
#
_symmetry.space_group_name_H-M   'P 1'
#
loop_
_entity.id
_entity.type
_entity.pdbx_description
1 polymer ?
#
loop_
_entity_poly.entity_id
_entity_poly.type
_entity_poly.pdbx_seq_one_letter_code
_entity_poly.pdbx_strand_id
1 'polypeptide(L)'
;MHRKVIRSGQRTVTARLHLGSHEAVLGVPASEIAGGIVALEDLWGDAATRRLRDRLGDARDTIDAAAILERAIAERLALADGRRARSQLALDAAERLTSANVNAVAVDIGVSERHLRRVFRETVGVSPKAFSRLVRFHRALRAAREDAHASWASIAADAGYYDQAHLIAEFRTITGVTPQGFLGELRAAPLIA
;
A
#
# COMPACT_ATOMS: atom_id res chain seq x y z
N MET A 1 -12.06 -5.41 8.58
CA MET A 1 -10.79 -5.68 7.87
C MET A 1 -10.74 -7.17 7.55
N HIS A 2 -10.76 -7.55 6.27
CA HIS A 2 -10.69 -8.95 5.87
C HIS A 2 -9.22 -9.37 5.78
N ARG A 3 -8.76 -10.19 6.73
CA ARG A 3 -7.42 -10.79 6.70
C ARG A 3 -7.49 -12.10 5.92
N LYS A 4 -6.69 -12.23 4.86
CA LYS A 4 -6.52 -13.50 4.17
C LYS A 4 -5.41 -14.28 4.89
N VAL A 5 -5.78 -15.42 5.50
CA VAL A 5 -4.81 -16.35 6.09
C VAL A 5 -4.31 -17.27 5.00
N ILE A 6 -3.01 -17.20 4.71
CA ILE A 6 -2.34 -18.13 3.78
C ILE A 6 -2.08 -19.42 4.56
N ARG A 7 -2.66 -20.53 4.08
CA ARG A 7 -2.49 -21.84 4.73
C ARG A 7 -1.23 -22.53 4.23
N SER A 8 -0.70 -23.46 5.03
CA SER A 8 0.39 -24.35 4.61
C SER A 8 0.06 -25.03 3.28
N GLY A 9 1.04 -25.10 2.37
CA GLY A 9 0.88 -25.64 1.01
C GLY A 9 0.45 -24.62 -0.06
N GLN A 10 0.09 -23.39 0.31
CA GLN A 10 -0.19 -22.33 -0.66
C GLN A 10 1.07 -21.52 -0.99
N ARG A 11 1.33 -21.32 -2.27
CA ARG A 11 2.34 -20.36 -2.76
C ARG A 11 1.67 -19.02 -3.01
N THR A 12 2.34 -17.94 -2.62
CA THR A 12 1.85 -16.58 -2.84
C THR A 12 2.93 -15.77 -3.52
N VAL A 13 2.57 -15.11 -4.62
CA VAL A 13 3.37 -14.05 -5.24
C VAL A 13 2.62 -12.74 -5.09
N THR A 14 3.35 -11.67 -4.82
CA THR A 14 2.77 -10.33 -4.66
C THR A 14 3.54 -9.33 -5.48
N ALA A 15 2.83 -8.41 -6.12
CA ALA A 15 3.42 -7.29 -6.84
C ALA A 15 3.05 -6.00 -6.11
N ARG A 16 4.06 -5.16 -5.89
CA ARG A 16 3.87 -3.80 -5.36
C ARG A 16 3.99 -2.82 -6.51
N LEU A 17 2.92 -2.10 -6.77
CA LEU A 17 2.91 -1.09 -7.83
C LEU A 17 3.49 0.22 -7.32
N HIS A 18 4.26 0.90 -8.16
CA HIS A 18 4.68 2.27 -7.88
C HIS A 18 3.46 3.18 -7.76
N LEU A 19 3.56 4.17 -6.87
CA LEU A 19 2.52 5.17 -6.67
C LEU A 19 2.15 5.84 -8.02
N GLY A 20 0.85 6.00 -8.26
CA GLY A 20 0.34 6.52 -9.53
C GLY A 20 0.40 5.57 -10.74
N SER A 21 0.93 4.34 -10.61
CA SER A 21 0.93 3.36 -11.73
C SER A 21 -0.26 2.38 -11.68
N HIS A 22 -1.03 2.41 -10.59
CA HIS A 22 -2.13 1.47 -10.35
C HIS A 22 -3.22 1.56 -11.42
N GLU A 23 -3.60 2.75 -11.88
CA GLU A 23 -4.69 2.91 -12.84
C GLU A 23 -4.34 2.32 -14.21
N ALA A 24 -3.08 2.48 -14.64
CA ALA A 24 -2.58 1.87 -15.88
C ALA A 24 -2.59 0.33 -15.81
N VAL A 25 -2.31 -0.25 -14.63
CA VAL A 25 -2.30 -1.69 -14.43
C VAL A 25 -3.71 -2.26 -14.24
N LEU A 26 -4.51 -1.62 -13.40
CA LEU A 26 -5.80 -2.11 -12.89
C LEU A 26 -6.99 -1.61 -13.71
N GLY A 27 -6.83 -0.57 -14.53
CA GLY A 27 -7.88 -0.01 -15.38
C GLY A 27 -8.88 0.91 -14.66
N VAL A 28 -8.77 1.05 -13.33
CA VAL A 28 -9.66 1.88 -12.50
C VAL A 28 -8.84 2.76 -11.53
N PRO A 29 -9.38 3.92 -11.12
CA PRO A 29 -8.79 4.72 -10.05
C PRO A 29 -8.63 3.93 -8.75
N ALA A 30 -7.52 4.11 -8.03
CA ALA A 30 -7.30 3.44 -6.74
C ALA A 30 -8.40 3.72 -5.72
N SER A 31 -9.10 4.87 -5.82
CA SER A 31 -10.20 5.23 -4.93
C SER A 31 -11.41 4.30 -5.04
N GLU A 32 -11.58 3.59 -6.16
CA GLU A 32 -12.70 2.65 -6.38
C GLU A 32 -12.45 1.29 -5.72
N ILE A 33 -11.18 0.93 -5.51
CA ILE A 33 -10.77 -0.37 -4.96
C ILE A 33 -10.16 -0.26 -3.55
N ALA A 34 -9.95 0.96 -3.05
CA ALA A 34 -9.33 1.21 -1.76
C ALA A 34 -10.12 0.57 -0.61
N GLY A 35 -9.42 -0.14 0.28
CA GLY A 35 -10.01 -0.72 1.50
C GLY A 35 -10.78 -2.03 1.28
N GLY A 36 -10.79 -2.58 0.08
CA GLY A 36 -11.47 -3.84 -0.26
C GLY A 36 -10.54 -4.89 -0.87
N ILE A 37 -11.03 -6.13 -0.91
CA ILE A 37 -10.49 -7.20 -1.76
C ILE A 37 -11.40 -7.26 -2.99
N VAL A 38 -10.85 -6.99 -4.16
CA VAL A 38 -11.58 -6.95 -5.43
C VAL A 38 -11.16 -8.14 -6.28
N ALA A 39 -12.11 -8.79 -6.95
CA ALA A 39 -11.81 -9.90 -7.83
C ALA A 39 -11.08 -9.40 -9.09
N LEU A 40 -10.13 -10.17 -9.61
CA LEU A 40 -9.30 -9.69 -10.72
C LEU A 40 -10.10 -9.61 -12.03
N GLU A 41 -11.06 -10.51 -12.22
CA GLU A 41 -12.05 -10.51 -13.31
C GLU A 41 -12.84 -9.20 -13.41
N ASP A 42 -13.16 -8.55 -12.28
CA ASP A 42 -13.86 -7.25 -12.28
C ASP A 42 -12.97 -6.11 -12.83
N LEU A 43 -11.65 -6.30 -12.82
CA LEU A 43 -10.67 -5.29 -13.24
C LEU A 43 -10.10 -5.57 -14.63
N TRP A 44 -9.76 -6.83 -14.91
CA TRP A 44 -9.04 -7.25 -16.11
C TRP A 44 -9.94 -7.99 -17.10
N GLY A 45 -11.18 -8.32 -16.71
CA GLY A 45 -12.10 -9.14 -17.48
C GLY A 45 -11.76 -10.62 -17.45
N ASP A 46 -12.77 -11.46 -17.68
CA ASP A 46 -12.67 -12.92 -17.56
C ASP A 46 -11.56 -13.54 -18.40
N ALA A 47 -11.41 -13.07 -19.65
CA ALA A 47 -10.46 -13.65 -20.58
C ALA A 47 -9.00 -13.42 -20.15
N ALA A 48 -8.66 -12.21 -19.69
CA ALA A 48 -7.30 -11.90 -19.24
C ALA A 48 -7.00 -12.56 -17.89
N THR A 49 -7.96 -12.54 -16.96
CA THR A 49 -7.83 -13.20 -15.65
C THR A 49 -7.65 -14.71 -15.81
N ARG A 50 -8.40 -15.36 -16.71
CA ARG A 50 -8.24 -16.80 -17.00
C ARG A 50 -6.85 -17.10 -17.56
N ARG A 51 -6.38 -16.35 -18.56
CA ARG A 51 -5.03 -16.52 -19.12
C ARG A 51 -3.94 -16.38 -18.07
N LEU A 52 -4.04 -15.41 -17.16
CA LEU A 52 -3.07 -15.27 -16.07
C LEU A 52 -3.14 -16.46 -15.12
N ARG A 53 -4.35 -16.90 -14.75
CA ARG A 53 -4.57 -18.04 -13.85
C ARG A 53 -3.98 -19.33 -14.42
N ASP A 54 -4.19 -19.59 -15.71
CA ASP A 54 -3.68 -20.79 -16.38
C ASP A 54 -2.14 -20.77 -16.37
N ARG A 55 -1.51 -19.64 -16.76
CA ARG A 55 -0.06 -19.47 -16.71
C ARG A 55 0.50 -19.67 -15.29
N LEU A 56 -0.16 -19.11 -14.28
CA LEU A 56 0.24 -19.29 -12.88
C LEU A 56 0.06 -20.74 -12.39
N GLY A 57 -0.91 -21.47 -12.95
CA GLY A 57 -1.12 -22.90 -12.67
C GLY A 57 0.04 -23.77 -13.14
N ASP A 58 0.69 -23.37 -14.24
CA ASP A 58 1.85 -24.07 -14.82
C ASP A 58 3.20 -23.61 -14.22
N ALA A 59 3.19 -22.66 -13.28
CA ALA A 59 4.42 -22.11 -12.71
C ALA A 59 5.16 -23.15 -11.85
N ARG A 60 6.45 -23.34 -12.14
CA ARG A 60 7.29 -24.35 -11.46
C ARG A 60 7.52 -24.02 -10.00
N ASP A 61 7.76 -22.75 -9.71
CA ASP A 61 8.05 -22.21 -8.39
C ASP A 61 7.56 -20.75 -8.27
N THR A 62 7.86 -20.11 -7.14
CA THR A 62 7.46 -18.73 -6.86
C THR A 62 8.21 -17.70 -7.71
N ILE A 63 9.42 -18.01 -8.18
CA ILE A 63 10.21 -17.12 -9.04
C ILE A 63 9.58 -17.09 -10.44
N ASP A 64 9.24 -18.26 -10.97
CA ASP A 64 8.53 -18.40 -12.25
C ASP A 64 7.16 -17.72 -12.20
N ALA A 65 6.40 -17.94 -11.11
CA ALA A 65 5.12 -17.27 -10.89
C ALA A 65 5.27 -15.74 -10.78
N ALA A 66 6.34 -15.24 -10.16
CA ALA A 66 6.61 -13.81 -10.08
C ALA A 66 6.93 -13.22 -11.46
N ALA A 67 7.74 -13.90 -12.29
CA ALA A 67 8.03 -13.48 -13.66
C ALA A 67 6.78 -13.47 -14.56
N ILE A 68 5.88 -14.44 -14.37
CA ILE A 68 4.57 -14.48 -15.05
C ILE A 68 3.72 -13.28 -14.67
N LEU A 69 3.63 -12.98 -13.36
CA LEU A 69 2.89 -11.83 -12.83
C LEU A 69 3.49 -10.51 -13.32
N GLU A 70 4.81 -10.36 -13.28
CA GLU A 70 5.52 -9.18 -13.79
C GLU A 70 5.22 -8.93 -15.26
N ARG A 71 5.30 -9.97 -16.11
CA ARG A 71 4.98 -9.85 -17.53
C ARG A 71 3.54 -9.43 -17.77
N ALA A 72 2.59 -9.99 -17.03
CA ALA A 72 1.18 -9.60 -17.14
C ALA A 72 0.97 -8.13 -16.75
N ILE A 73 1.64 -7.65 -15.69
CA ILE A 73 1.60 -6.23 -15.29
C ILE A 73 2.23 -5.34 -16.37
N ALA A 74 3.35 -5.75 -16.96
CA ALA A 74 4.01 -5.02 -18.05
C ALA A 74 3.12 -4.91 -19.31
N GLU A 75 2.44 -5.99 -19.68
CA GLU A 75 1.45 -5.99 -20.77
C GLU A 75 0.32 -4.98 -20.50
N ARG A 76 -0.19 -4.91 -19.26
CA ARG A 76 -1.21 -3.91 -18.88
C ARG A 76 -0.68 -2.48 -18.98
N LEU A 77 0.53 -2.23 -18.50
CA LEU A 77 1.19 -0.93 -18.59
C LEU A 77 1.40 -0.49 -20.05
N ALA A 78 1.75 -1.41 -20.95
CA ALA A 78 1.93 -1.11 -22.36
C ALA A 78 0.61 -0.79 -23.08
N LEU A 79 -0.51 -1.39 -22.66
CA LEU A 79 -1.84 -1.14 -23.22
C LEU A 79 -2.47 0.16 -22.72
N ALA A 80 -2.09 0.62 -21.53
CA ALA A 80 -2.50 1.91 -21.02
C ALA A 80 -1.74 3.00 -21.78
N ASP A 81 -2.23 3.34 -22.99
CA ASP A 81 -1.89 4.59 -23.68
C ASP A 81 -1.75 5.69 -22.63
N GLY A 82 -0.60 6.38 -22.57
CA GLY A 82 -0.19 7.33 -21.53
C GLY A 82 -1.09 8.56 -21.30
N ARG A 83 -2.37 8.49 -21.65
CA ARG A 83 -3.43 9.50 -21.60
C ARG A 83 -3.89 9.91 -20.19
N ARG A 84 -3.51 9.17 -19.13
CA ARG A 84 -3.62 9.69 -17.75
C ARG A 84 -2.21 9.85 -17.19
N ALA A 85 -1.62 11.01 -17.44
CA ALA A 85 -0.38 11.40 -16.80
C ALA A 85 -0.57 11.34 -15.28
N ARG A 86 0.36 10.67 -14.59
CA ARG A 86 0.41 10.69 -13.13
C ARG A 86 0.40 12.14 -12.68
N SER A 87 -0.45 12.51 -11.73
CA SER A 87 -0.39 13.86 -11.18
C SER A 87 0.92 14.03 -10.44
N GLN A 88 1.89 14.72 -11.05
CA GLN A 88 3.19 15.00 -10.43
C GLN A 88 2.98 15.70 -9.07
N LEU A 89 1.97 16.58 -8.99
CA LEU A 89 1.56 17.22 -7.74
C LEU A 89 1.23 16.20 -6.64
N ALA A 90 0.48 15.14 -6.96
CA ALA A 90 0.14 14.12 -5.95
C ALA A 90 1.35 13.29 -5.53
N LEU A 91 2.27 13.01 -6.46
CA LEU A 91 3.51 12.28 -6.17
C LEU A 91 4.43 13.11 -5.28
N ASP A 92 4.64 14.38 -5.62
CA ASP A 92 5.46 15.29 -4.84
C ASP A 92 4.84 15.53 -3.44
N ALA A 93 3.51 15.60 -3.37
CA ALA A 93 2.82 15.66 -2.08
C ALA A 93 3.05 14.38 -1.27
N ALA A 94 3.00 13.20 -1.88
CA ALA A 94 3.20 11.94 -1.16
C ALA A 94 4.60 11.86 -0.56
N GLU A 95 5.62 12.32 -1.27
CA GLU A 95 6.99 12.41 -0.77
C GLU A 95 7.09 13.35 0.43
N ARG A 96 6.55 14.57 0.33
CA ARG A 96 6.59 15.56 1.42
C ARG A 96 5.76 15.16 2.64
N LEU A 97 4.65 14.45 2.44
CA LEU A 97 3.82 13.91 3.52
C LEU A 97 4.54 12.85 4.36
N THR A 98 5.73 12.40 3.93
CA THR A 98 6.56 11.57 4.78
C THR A 98 7.05 12.36 6.00
N SER A 99 7.44 13.62 5.85
CA SER A 99 8.04 14.44 6.94
C SER A 99 7.15 15.58 7.42
N ALA A 100 6.11 15.97 6.68
CA ALA A 100 5.27 17.11 6.99
C ALA A 100 3.78 16.75 7.09
N ASN A 101 3.01 17.63 7.76
CA ASN A 101 1.57 17.51 7.82
C ASN A 101 0.90 18.04 6.53
N VAL A 102 -0.37 17.67 6.32
CA VAL A 102 -1.11 17.99 5.10
C VAL A 102 -1.20 19.50 4.81
N ASN A 103 -1.33 20.33 5.85
CA ASN A 103 -1.44 21.77 5.68
C ASN A 103 -0.11 22.37 5.20
N ALA A 104 0.99 22.01 5.85
CA ALA A 104 2.33 22.43 5.43
C ALA A 104 2.64 22.00 3.99
N VAL A 105 2.29 20.76 3.62
CA VAL A 105 2.46 20.27 2.24
C VAL A 105 1.62 21.05 1.24
N ALA A 106 0.37 21.40 1.58
CA ALA A 106 -0.48 22.20 0.70
C ALA A 106 0.10 23.61 0.45
N VAL A 107 0.61 24.25 1.51
CA VAL A 107 1.28 25.55 1.43
C VAL A 107 2.56 25.47 0.60
N ASP A 108 3.42 24.48 0.87
CA ASP A 108 4.70 24.31 0.15
C ASP A 108 4.51 24.05 -1.35
N ILE A 109 3.46 23.33 -1.72
CA ILE A 109 3.11 23.06 -3.12
C ILE A 109 2.33 24.23 -3.77
N GLY A 110 1.86 25.19 -2.99
CA GLY A 110 1.13 26.35 -3.49
C GLY A 110 -0.32 26.04 -3.91
N VAL A 111 -0.99 25.08 -3.27
CA VAL A 111 -2.39 24.73 -3.56
C VAL A 111 -3.27 24.76 -2.31
N SER A 112 -4.57 24.94 -2.50
CA SER A 112 -5.51 24.79 -1.38
C SER A 112 -5.57 23.34 -0.90
N GLU A 113 -5.82 23.13 0.41
CA GLU A 113 -6.04 21.79 0.96
C GLU A 113 -7.14 21.02 0.23
N ARG A 114 -8.19 21.71 -0.21
CA ARG A 114 -9.30 21.11 -0.97
C ARG A 114 -8.81 20.55 -2.31
N HIS A 115 -7.99 21.33 -3.04
CA HIS A 115 -7.40 20.88 -4.29
C HIS A 115 -6.48 19.67 -4.04
N LEU A 116 -5.57 19.78 -3.06
CA LEU A 116 -4.63 18.71 -2.72
C LEU A 116 -5.38 17.40 -2.39
N ARG A 117 -6.41 17.46 -1.53
CA ARG A 117 -7.21 16.27 -1.16
C ARG A 117 -7.85 15.60 -2.37
N ARG A 118 -8.36 16.39 -3.32
CA ARG A 118 -9.02 15.88 -4.53
C ARG A 118 -8.02 15.14 -5.42
N VAL A 119 -6.97 15.84 -5.85
CA VAL A 119 -5.96 15.28 -6.78
C VAL A 119 -5.20 14.12 -6.17
N PHE A 120 -4.89 14.20 -4.87
CA PHE A 120 -4.24 13.12 -4.15
C PHE A 120 -5.14 11.88 -4.06
N ARG A 121 -6.44 12.04 -3.81
CA ARG A 121 -7.37 10.90 -3.78
C ARG A 121 -7.51 10.25 -5.16
N GLU A 122 -7.60 11.04 -6.22
CA GLU A 122 -7.66 10.53 -7.60
C GLU A 122 -6.39 9.75 -7.97
N THR A 123 -5.21 10.19 -7.52
CA THR A 123 -3.91 9.60 -7.91
C THR A 123 -3.38 8.53 -6.94
N VAL A 124 -3.71 8.60 -5.66
CA VAL A 124 -3.22 7.68 -4.61
C VAL A 124 -4.32 6.75 -4.10
N GLY A 125 -5.58 7.10 -4.33
CA GLY A 125 -6.75 6.33 -3.90
C GLY A 125 -7.23 6.60 -2.48
N VAL A 126 -6.41 7.27 -1.65
CA VAL A 126 -6.76 7.66 -0.28
C VAL A 126 -6.58 9.15 -0.06
N SER A 127 -7.08 9.69 1.05
CA SER A 127 -6.82 11.10 1.40
C SER A 127 -5.36 11.31 1.85
N PRO A 128 -4.81 12.54 1.70
CA PRO A 128 -3.50 12.91 2.26
C PRO A 128 -3.36 12.55 3.74
N LYS A 129 -4.41 12.81 4.54
CA LYS A 129 -4.41 12.50 5.98
C LYS A 129 -4.34 10.99 6.24
N ALA A 130 -5.07 10.18 5.47
CA ALA A 130 -4.99 8.73 5.59
C ALA A 130 -3.61 8.20 5.19
N PHE A 131 -3.01 8.77 4.14
CA PHE A 131 -1.64 8.46 3.73
C PHE A 131 -0.62 8.80 4.81
N SER A 132 -0.67 10.01 5.40
CA SER A 132 0.22 10.38 6.51
C SER A 132 0.08 9.44 7.71
N ARG A 133 -1.13 8.98 8.03
CA ARG A 133 -1.35 7.97 9.08
C ARG A 133 -0.63 6.66 8.77
N LEU A 134 -0.71 6.18 7.52
CA LEU A 134 0.01 4.98 7.07
C LEU A 134 1.53 5.17 7.11
N VAL A 135 2.04 6.34 6.71
CA VAL A 135 3.48 6.66 6.82
C VAL A 135 3.95 6.55 8.28
N ARG A 136 3.24 7.18 9.22
CA ARG A 136 3.60 7.12 10.66
C ARG A 136 3.54 5.70 11.19
N PHE A 137 2.51 4.94 10.80
CA PHE A 137 2.39 3.52 11.14
C PHE A 137 3.60 2.72 10.64
N HIS A 138 4.00 2.90 9.36
CA HIS A 138 5.15 2.22 8.79
C HIS A 138 6.46 2.63 9.48
N ARG A 139 6.64 3.90 9.86
CA ARG A 139 7.79 4.35 10.65
C ARG A 139 7.85 3.67 12.02
N ALA A 140 6.75 3.68 12.76
CA ALA A 140 6.67 3.03 14.06
C ALA A 140 6.96 1.52 13.96
N LEU A 141 6.39 0.85 12.94
CA LEU A 141 6.64 -0.55 12.69
C LEU A 141 8.10 -0.84 12.35
N ARG A 142 8.73 0.02 11.53
CA ARG A 142 10.15 -0.11 11.17
C ARG A 142 11.05 0.06 12.40
N ALA A 143 10.84 1.11 13.18
CA ALA A 143 11.61 1.36 14.40
C ALA A 143 11.51 0.19 15.38
N ALA A 144 10.30 -0.33 15.60
CA ALA A 144 10.08 -1.48 16.50
C ALA A 144 10.69 -2.82 15.99
N ARG A 145 11.02 -2.91 14.70
CA ARG A 145 11.69 -4.07 14.11
C ARG A 145 13.21 -3.93 14.11
N GLU A 146 13.71 -2.71 13.95
CA GLU A 146 15.15 -2.41 13.95
C GLU A 146 15.74 -2.47 15.36
N ASP A 147 14.99 -2.06 16.38
CA ASP A 147 15.40 -2.15 17.79
C ASP A 147 14.31 -2.82 18.65
N ALA A 148 14.61 -4.02 19.13
CA ALA A 148 13.70 -4.80 19.97
C ALA A 148 13.61 -4.26 21.42
N HIS A 149 14.53 -3.39 21.83
CA HIS A 149 14.60 -2.81 23.17
C HIS A 149 14.00 -1.40 23.24
N ALA A 150 13.72 -0.76 22.10
CA ALA A 150 13.11 0.56 22.05
C ALA A 150 11.73 0.57 22.75
N SER A 151 11.49 1.60 23.56
CA SER A 151 10.21 1.78 24.23
C SER A 151 9.13 2.22 23.24
N TRP A 152 7.88 1.81 23.45
CA TRP A 152 6.77 2.29 22.61
C TRP A 152 6.52 3.79 22.73
N ALA A 153 6.91 4.41 23.86
CA ALA A 153 6.83 5.85 24.05
C ALA A 153 7.84 6.61 23.17
N SER A 154 9.09 6.15 23.11
CA SER A 154 10.10 6.74 22.22
C SER A 154 9.74 6.52 20.75
N ILE A 155 9.32 5.30 20.38
CA ILE A 155 8.85 5.01 19.01
C ILE A 155 7.66 5.90 18.63
N ALA A 156 6.73 6.16 19.55
CA ALA A 156 5.61 7.05 19.31
C ALA A 156 6.09 8.47 18.98
N ALA A 157 7.00 9.04 19.79
CA ALA A 157 7.56 10.36 19.56
C ALA A 157 8.26 10.45 18.19
N ASP A 158 9.15 9.50 17.90
CA ASP A 158 9.96 9.48 16.67
C ASP A 158 9.10 9.28 15.40
N ALA A 159 8.01 8.52 15.52
CA ALA A 159 7.09 8.28 14.42
C ALA A 159 6.02 9.38 14.25
N GLY A 160 6.01 10.43 15.09
CA GLY A 160 5.09 11.57 14.98
C GLY A 160 3.70 11.29 15.57
N TYR A 161 3.62 10.42 16.58
CA TYR A 161 2.45 10.27 17.45
C TYR A 161 2.52 11.26 18.61
N TYR A 162 1.34 11.57 19.16
CA TYR A 162 1.25 12.43 20.34
C TYR A 162 1.80 11.72 21.58
N ASP A 163 1.46 10.45 21.74
CA ASP A 163 1.92 9.59 22.82
C ASP A 163 1.77 8.10 22.42
N GLN A 164 2.17 7.21 23.32
CA GLN A 164 2.02 5.77 23.15
C GLN A 164 0.55 5.33 23.01
N ALA A 165 -0.39 5.99 23.69
CA ALA A 165 -1.80 5.61 23.63
C ALA A 165 -2.39 5.88 22.23
N HIS A 166 -2.05 7.02 21.63
CA HIS A 166 -2.37 7.37 20.26
C HIS A 166 -1.77 6.37 19.27
N LEU A 167 -0.50 5.98 19.45
CA LEU A 167 0.12 4.93 18.63
C LEU A 167 -0.66 3.62 18.72
N ILE A 168 -0.98 3.15 19.93
CA ILE A 168 -1.71 1.88 20.13
C ILE A 168 -3.11 1.94 19.49
N ALA A 169 -3.82 3.06 19.64
CA ALA A 169 -5.13 3.25 19.02
C ALA A 169 -5.05 3.23 17.48
N GLU A 170 -4.00 3.84 16.91
CA GLU A 170 -3.78 3.83 15.46
C GLU A 170 -3.44 2.43 14.95
N PHE A 171 -2.58 1.67 15.65
CA PHE A 171 -2.31 0.26 15.33
C PHE A 171 -3.59 -0.56 15.32
N ARG A 172 -4.42 -0.49 16.36
CA ARG A 172 -5.69 -1.20 16.42
C ARG A 172 -6.62 -0.82 15.27
N THR A 173 -6.64 0.46 14.90
CA THR A 173 -7.44 0.93 13.77
C THR A 173 -6.96 0.35 12.43
N ILE A 174 -5.64 0.23 12.25
CA ILE A 174 -5.03 -0.19 10.99
C ILE A 174 -4.96 -1.72 10.86
N THR A 175 -4.61 -2.43 11.94
CA THR A 175 -4.31 -3.88 11.91
C THR A 175 -5.34 -4.73 12.66
N GLY A 176 -6.20 -4.10 13.47
CA GLY A 176 -7.13 -4.79 14.37
C GLY A 176 -6.50 -5.31 15.67
N VAL A 177 -5.18 -5.18 15.86
CA VAL A 177 -4.45 -5.69 17.03
C VAL A 177 -3.52 -4.64 17.63
N THR A 178 -2.94 -4.93 18.79
CA THR A 178 -1.94 -4.06 19.43
C THR A 178 -0.61 -4.11 18.68
N PRO A 179 0.28 -3.12 18.87
CA PRO A 179 1.61 -3.14 18.27
C PRO A 179 2.41 -4.40 18.59
N GLN A 180 2.42 -4.85 19.86
CA GLN A 180 3.09 -6.10 20.23
C GLN A 180 2.45 -7.33 19.56
N GLY A 181 1.11 -7.38 19.53
CA GLY A 181 0.39 -8.48 18.87
C GLY A 181 0.74 -8.58 17.39
N PHE A 182 0.76 -7.45 16.69
CA PHE A 182 1.13 -7.39 15.28
C PHE A 182 2.58 -7.84 15.03
N LEU A 183 3.53 -7.40 15.86
CA LEU A 183 4.92 -7.86 15.75
C LEU A 183 5.06 -9.37 16.01
N GLY A 184 4.29 -9.92 16.95
CA GLY A 184 4.23 -11.36 17.19
C GLY A 184 3.77 -12.13 15.95
N GLU A 185 2.71 -11.66 15.29
CA GLU A 185 2.21 -12.24 14.04
C GLU A 185 3.24 -12.16 12.91
N LEU A 186 3.94 -11.03 12.76
CA LEU A 186 4.97 -10.87 11.72
C LEU A 186 6.18 -11.79 11.94
N ARG A 187 6.55 -12.08 13.19
CA ARG A 187 7.64 -13.02 13.51
C ARG A 187 7.23 -14.47 13.30
N ALA A 188 5.95 -14.79 13.53
CA ALA A 188 5.40 -16.11 13.31
C ALA A 188 5.11 -16.41 11.83
N ALA A 189 4.95 -15.37 11.00
CA ALA A 189 4.84 -15.53 9.56
C ALA A 189 6.20 -15.97 8.99
N PRO A 190 6.26 -17.05 8.18
CA PRO A 190 7.50 -17.39 7.49
C PRO A 190 7.91 -16.19 6.63
N LEU A 191 9.15 -15.71 6.84
CA LEU A 191 9.72 -14.63 6.05
C LEU A 191 9.64 -15.02 4.58
N ILE A 192 8.75 -14.36 3.84
CA ILE A 192 8.73 -14.43 2.38
C ILE A 192 9.97 -13.66 1.92
N ALA A 193 11.06 -14.40 1.72
CA ALA A 193 12.26 -13.95 1.05
C ALA A 193 12.06 -13.99 -0.47
#